data_AF-A0A8H5SX49-F1
#
_entry.id   AF-A0A8H5SX49-F1
#
_cell.length_a   1.000
_cell.length_b   1.000
_cell.length_c   1.000
_cell.angle_alpha   90.00
_cell.angle_beta   90.00
_cell.angle_gamma   90.00
#
_symmetry.space_group_name_H-M   'P 1'
#
loop_
_entity.id
_entity.type
_entity.pdbx_description
1 polymer ?
#
loop_
_entity_poly.entity_id
_entity_poly.type
_entity_poly.pdbx_seq_one_letter_code
_entity_poly.pdbx_strand_id
1 'polypeptide(L)'
;MRLWEDPAWSVDQDTLSTDESIPFDEPVSDESSDENQDEDEDQGSEDDCTEWSREEILDHFDDYSSTINSPTPHTITPTDPAADLVLRLAYYMTTEDFADGRSSSTMLVFFSAVRGLSGPDGEQYLRPHRFTPILSRLIYCVRLVFIEAILPQLEHPYVDIASRPRHGQLQILNAARRENMCDGTMSSMGEFFSLLDYGRALRRSEGPVYHFYWSEDGQTLSWDGQTYLTMTQFRSLAHEALSQASAHCKRLMYDWDPDYLDLADVRDRLSNTTNGYSFVSDPANKLEDAYLELFMRACISPVDGLLQKRGKDQSSWDVKAARAYLNAHDDLLRCLMALF
;
A
#
# COMPACT_ATOMS: atom_id res chain seq x y z
N MET A 1 19.36 11.73 28.30
CA MET A 1 19.26 10.30 28.59
C MET A 1 19.80 9.59 27.36
N ARG A 2 21.02 9.03 27.42
CA ARG A 2 21.63 8.33 26.28
C ARG A 2 21.07 6.91 26.28
N LEU A 3 20.25 6.59 25.27
CA LEU A 3 19.56 5.29 25.13
C LEU A 3 20.53 4.09 25.21
N TRP A 4 21.79 4.32 24.85
CA TRP A 4 22.86 3.34 24.73
C TRP A 4 23.68 3.14 26.02
N GLU A 5 23.42 3.92 27.07
CA GLU A 5 24.08 3.79 28.38
C GLU A 5 23.14 3.13 29.42
N ASP A 6 22.01 2.56 28.97
CA ASP A 6 21.02 1.92 29.85
C ASP A 6 21.51 0.52 30.29
N PRO A 7 21.50 0.20 31.60
CA PRO A 7 21.85 -1.13 32.11
C PRO A 7 20.95 -2.27 31.59
N ALA A 8 19.83 -1.95 30.93
CA ALA A 8 19.04 -2.93 30.19
C ALA A 8 19.80 -3.64 29.05
N TRP A 9 20.92 -3.07 28.57
CA TRP A 9 21.76 -3.65 27.52
C TRP A 9 22.92 -4.51 28.05
N SER A 10 23.13 -4.57 29.37
CA SER A 10 24.26 -5.28 29.99
C SER A 10 23.85 -6.64 30.56
N VAL A 11 23.31 -7.53 29.71
CA VAL A 11 22.98 -8.90 30.12
C VAL A 11 24.00 -9.87 29.51
N ASP A 12 24.59 -10.71 30.37
CA ASP A 12 25.57 -11.73 30.02
C ASP A 12 24.98 -12.75 29.02
N GLN A 13 25.72 -13.00 27.94
CA GLN A 13 25.37 -13.88 26.81
C GLN A 13 25.02 -15.32 27.23
N ASP A 14 25.44 -15.76 28.41
CA ASP A 14 25.21 -17.11 28.92
C ASP A 14 23.77 -17.38 29.37
N THR A 15 22.94 -16.34 29.56
CA THR A 15 21.56 -16.51 30.05
C THR A 15 20.52 -16.73 28.95
N LEU A 16 20.88 -16.55 27.67
CA LEU A 16 19.96 -16.73 26.54
C LEU A 16 19.83 -18.20 26.05
N SER A 17 20.55 -19.14 26.65
CA SER A 17 20.66 -20.52 26.14
C SER A 17 19.60 -21.50 26.66
N THR A 18 18.58 -21.04 27.37
CA THR A 18 17.50 -21.91 27.87
C THR A 18 16.17 -21.20 27.75
N ASP A 19 15.57 -21.21 26.57
CA ASP A 19 14.15 -21.54 26.46
C ASP A 19 13.81 -22.05 25.05
N GLU A 20 12.74 -22.83 24.98
CA GLU A 20 12.40 -23.82 23.96
C GLU A 20 12.63 -23.45 22.48
N SER A 21 13.19 -24.44 21.79
CA SER A 21 13.39 -24.55 20.34
C SER A 21 12.14 -24.17 19.53
N ILE A 22 12.28 -23.14 18.70
CA ILE A 22 11.43 -22.92 17.52
C ILE A 22 11.77 -24.02 16.50
N PRO A 23 10.79 -24.69 15.84
CA PRO A 23 11.09 -25.61 14.75
C PRO A 23 11.71 -24.82 13.59
N PHE A 24 12.95 -25.16 13.25
CA PHE A 24 13.71 -24.58 12.15
C PHE A 24 13.42 -25.40 10.89
N ASP A 25 12.68 -24.84 9.93
CA ASP A 25 12.57 -25.45 8.59
C ASP A 25 13.85 -25.15 7.80
N GLU A 26 14.49 -26.20 7.29
CA GLU A 26 15.67 -26.10 6.44
C GLU A 26 15.36 -25.43 5.08
N PRO A 27 16.32 -24.72 4.46
CA PRO A 27 16.14 -24.18 3.13
C PRO A 27 16.31 -25.29 2.07
N VAL A 28 15.21 -25.68 1.44
CA VAL A 28 15.25 -26.51 0.23
C VAL A 28 15.74 -25.68 -0.96
N SER A 29 16.71 -26.26 -1.65
CA SER A 29 17.37 -25.80 -2.87
C SER A 29 16.43 -25.66 -4.06
N ASP A 30 16.54 -24.56 -4.80
CA ASP A 30 15.98 -24.32 -6.13
C ASP A 30 16.38 -25.43 -7.12
N GLU A 31 15.41 -26.21 -7.59
CA GLU A 31 15.45 -26.87 -8.89
C GLU A 31 14.03 -26.85 -9.51
N SER A 32 13.97 -26.39 -10.76
CA SER A 32 12.79 -26.20 -11.59
C SER A 32 12.06 -27.50 -11.96
N SER A 33 10.71 -27.50 -11.98
CA SER A 33 9.86 -28.04 -13.06
C SER A 33 8.35 -27.90 -12.77
N ASP A 34 7.59 -27.75 -13.84
CA ASP A 34 6.15 -27.51 -13.96
C ASP A 34 5.21 -28.58 -13.37
N GLU A 35 3.94 -28.14 -13.24
CA GLU A 35 2.65 -28.88 -13.24
C GLU A 35 1.96 -29.22 -11.89
N ASN A 36 0.99 -28.36 -11.55
CA ASN A 36 -0.42 -28.61 -11.20
C ASN A 36 -0.87 -29.41 -9.94
N GLN A 37 -2.00 -28.89 -9.41
CA GLN A 37 -3.01 -29.43 -8.46
C GLN A 37 -2.73 -29.19 -6.97
N ASP A 38 -3.41 -28.22 -6.35
CA ASP A 38 -4.71 -28.32 -5.62
C ASP A 38 -4.36 -28.43 -4.12
N GLU A 39 -4.95 -27.78 -3.12
CA GLU A 39 -6.09 -26.89 -2.83
C GLU A 39 -5.67 -26.17 -1.52
N ASP A 40 -6.15 -24.96 -1.24
CA ASP A 40 -6.69 -24.64 0.09
C ASP A 40 -7.28 -23.22 0.13
N GLU A 41 -8.43 -23.19 0.79
CA GLU A 41 -9.43 -22.15 0.86
C GLU A 41 -9.00 -20.99 1.77
N ASP A 42 -9.15 -19.75 1.31
CA ASP A 42 -9.53 -18.68 2.24
C ASP A 42 -10.48 -17.67 1.58
N GLN A 43 -11.51 -17.34 2.36
CA GLN A 43 -12.72 -16.65 1.96
C GLN A 43 -12.50 -15.14 2.03
N GLY A 44 -12.33 -14.51 0.88
CA GLY A 44 -12.33 -13.05 0.74
C GLY A 44 -12.77 -12.66 -0.66
N SER A 45 -14.09 -12.66 -0.90
CA SER A 45 -14.68 -12.37 -2.20
C SER A 45 -14.42 -10.92 -2.64
N GLU A 46 -13.36 -10.70 -3.41
CA GLU A 46 -13.29 -9.63 -4.40
C GLU A 46 -13.60 -10.24 -5.76
N ASP A 47 -14.80 -9.98 -6.30
CA ASP A 47 -15.00 -10.13 -7.74
C ASP A 47 -15.81 -8.95 -8.28
N ASP A 48 -15.09 -8.00 -8.86
CA ASP A 48 -15.60 -7.02 -9.80
C ASP A 48 -15.47 -7.62 -11.20
N CYS A 49 -16.49 -8.40 -11.58
CA CYS A 49 -16.77 -8.72 -12.97
C CYS A 49 -18.24 -8.39 -13.24
N THR A 50 -18.49 -7.19 -13.78
CA THR A 50 -19.79 -6.83 -14.34
C THR A 50 -19.99 -7.49 -15.70
N GLU A 51 -20.17 -8.81 -15.70
CA GLU A 51 -20.58 -9.58 -16.87
C GLU A 51 -22.12 -9.59 -16.97
N TRP A 52 -22.63 -9.06 -18.08
CA TRP A 52 -24.04 -9.10 -18.42
C TRP A 52 -24.36 -10.45 -19.08
N SER A 53 -25.08 -11.33 -18.40
CA SER A 53 -25.85 -12.46 -18.97
C SER A 53 -26.92 -12.86 -17.95
N ARG A 54 -28.23 -12.73 -18.23
CA ARG A 54 -29.11 -13.50 -19.13
C ARG A 54 -29.24 -14.97 -18.75
N GLU A 55 -30.06 -15.27 -17.75
CA GLU A 55 -30.67 -16.58 -17.51
C GLU A 55 -32.16 -16.34 -17.15
N GLU A 56 -33.09 -16.68 -18.04
CA GLU A 56 -33.72 -18.00 -18.21
C GLU A 56 -34.63 -18.37 -17.03
N ILE A 57 -35.90 -18.08 -17.27
CA ILE A 57 -37.07 -18.43 -16.49
C ILE A 57 -37.22 -19.95 -16.50
N LEU A 58 -37.22 -20.58 -15.33
CA LEU A 58 -37.73 -21.94 -15.18
C LEU A 58 -38.90 -21.97 -14.20
N ASP A 59 -39.98 -22.54 -14.73
CA ASP A 59 -41.32 -22.69 -14.20
C ASP A 59 -41.37 -23.28 -12.78
N HIS A 60 -42.15 -22.62 -11.92
CA HIS A 60 -43.04 -23.35 -11.01
C HIS A 60 -44.46 -22.81 -11.15
N PHE A 61 -45.21 -23.55 -11.95
CA PHE A 61 -46.63 -23.39 -12.17
C PHE A 61 -47.34 -23.91 -10.91
N ASP A 62 -47.95 -23.03 -10.13
CA ASP A 62 -49.09 -23.43 -9.31
C ASP A 62 -50.23 -22.42 -9.49
N ASP A 63 -51.36 -23.04 -9.76
CA ASP A 63 -52.64 -22.55 -10.24
C ASP A 63 -53.30 -21.54 -9.30
N TYR A 64 -53.49 -20.31 -9.80
CA TYR A 64 -54.60 -19.46 -9.36
C TYR A 64 -55.17 -18.65 -10.53
N SER A 65 -56.05 -19.32 -11.28
CA SER A 65 -57.32 -18.77 -11.79
C SER A 65 -57.45 -17.23 -11.90
N SER A 66 -57.07 -16.72 -13.08
CA SER A 66 -57.76 -15.67 -13.84
C SER A 66 -58.41 -14.49 -13.09
N THR A 67 -57.70 -13.36 -13.01
CA THR A 67 -58.30 -12.03 -13.28
C THR A 67 -57.34 -11.20 -14.13
N ILE A 68 -57.69 -11.06 -15.41
CA ILE A 68 -57.14 -10.05 -16.30
C ILE A 68 -57.55 -8.68 -15.74
N ASN A 69 -56.70 -8.06 -14.95
CA ASN A 69 -56.83 -6.63 -14.67
C ASN A 69 -56.20 -5.87 -15.83
N SER A 70 -57.07 -5.52 -16.78
CA SER A 70 -56.86 -4.41 -17.71
C SER A 70 -56.35 -3.17 -16.93
N PRO A 71 -55.52 -2.30 -17.53
CA PRO A 71 -54.93 -1.18 -16.82
C PRO A 71 -56.05 -0.28 -16.29
N THR A 72 -56.17 -0.21 -14.98
CA THR A 72 -57.05 0.74 -14.31
C THR A 72 -56.61 2.16 -14.69
N PRO A 73 -57.56 3.03 -15.07
CA PRO A 73 -57.25 4.39 -15.49
C PRO A 73 -56.59 5.14 -14.32
N HIS A 74 -55.45 5.75 -14.64
CA HIS A 74 -54.75 6.80 -13.89
C HIS A 74 -55.35 7.11 -12.52
N THR A 75 -54.84 6.47 -11.46
CA THR A 75 -54.80 7.14 -10.17
C THR A 75 -53.86 8.32 -10.39
N ILE A 76 -54.41 9.50 -10.68
CA ILE A 76 -53.69 10.76 -10.73
C ILE A 76 -53.15 10.94 -9.31
N THR A 77 -51.92 10.49 -9.07
CA THR A 77 -51.17 10.89 -7.89
C THR A 77 -51.10 12.42 -7.97
N PRO A 78 -51.48 13.15 -6.91
CA PRO A 78 -51.39 14.60 -6.94
C PRO A 78 -49.96 14.98 -7.30
N THR A 79 -49.79 15.69 -8.42
CA THR A 79 -48.50 16.23 -8.85
C THR A 79 -47.94 17.05 -7.71
N ASP A 80 -46.73 16.73 -7.26
CA ASP A 80 -46.01 17.48 -6.23
C ASP A 80 -45.05 18.48 -6.90
N PRO A 81 -45.41 19.78 -6.97
CA PRO A 81 -44.56 20.78 -7.61
C PRO A 81 -43.20 20.92 -6.93
N ALA A 82 -43.10 20.62 -5.64
CA ALA A 82 -41.83 20.68 -4.91
C ALA A 82 -40.89 19.57 -5.37
N ALA A 83 -41.39 18.34 -5.53
CA ALA A 83 -40.61 17.22 -6.04
C ALA A 83 -40.09 17.50 -7.47
N ASP A 84 -40.94 18.04 -8.35
CA ASP A 84 -40.58 18.42 -9.72
C ASP A 84 -39.47 19.48 -9.74
N LEU A 85 -39.57 20.51 -8.89
CA LEU A 85 -38.53 21.53 -8.74
C LEU A 85 -37.22 20.97 -8.20
N VAL A 86 -37.30 20.06 -7.22
CA VAL A 86 -36.12 19.39 -6.67
C VAL A 86 -35.45 18.53 -7.74
N LEU A 87 -36.20 17.79 -8.55
CA LEU A 87 -35.67 17.01 -9.66
C LEU A 87 -34.97 17.92 -10.68
N ARG A 88 -35.59 19.04 -11.07
CA ARG A 88 -34.97 20.00 -12.00
C ARG A 88 -33.69 20.62 -11.46
N LEU A 89 -33.70 21.02 -10.20
CA LEU A 89 -32.50 21.56 -9.54
C LEU A 89 -31.40 20.50 -9.43
N ALA A 90 -31.75 19.28 -9.01
CA ALA A 90 -30.82 18.17 -8.91
C ALA A 90 -30.21 17.85 -10.28
N TYR A 91 -31.04 17.75 -11.33
CA TYR A 91 -30.58 17.50 -12.69
C TYR A 91 -29.64 18.62 -13.17
N TYR A 92 -29.98 19.89 -12.95
CA TYR A 92 -29.10 21.02 -13.26
C TYR A 92 -27.73 20.88 -12.59
N MET A 93 -27.69 20.51 -11.30
CA MET A 93 -26.44 20.27 -10.59
C MET A 93 -25.65 19.07 -11.13
N THR A 94 -26.33 18.03 -11.65
CA THR A 94 -25.66 16.86 -12.25
C THR A 94 -25.05 17.13 -13.62
N THR A 95 -25.63 18.08 -14.38
CA THR A 95 -25.21 18.43 -15.73
C THR A 95 -24.58 19.83 -15.78
N GLU A 96 -24.05 20.30 -14.65
CA GLU A 96 -23.38 21.60 -14.57
C GLU A 96 -22.01 21.50 -15.24
N ASP A 97 -21.73 22.42 -16.17
CA ASP A 97 -20.45 22.53 -16.85
C ASP A 97 -19.36 23.14 -15.96
N PHE A 98 -18.11 22.76 -16.21
CA PHE A 98 -16.97 23.36 -15.52
C PHE A 98 -16.75 24.80 -15.99
N ALA A 99 -16.65 25.73 -15.04
CA ALA A 99 -16.20 27.09 -15.30
C ALA A 99 -14.67 27.09 -15.41
N ASP A 100 -14.13 27.67 -16.48
CA ASP A 100 -12.69 27.76 -16.75
C ASP A 100 -11.96 26.41 -16.73
N GLY A 101 -12.66 25.30 -17.03
CA GLY A 101 -12.11 23.95 -17.00
C GLY A 101 -11.78 23.43 -15.60
N ARG A 102 -12.30 24.05 -14.53
CA ARG A 102 -12.07 23.64 -13.15
C ARG A 102 -13.25 22.82 -12.63
N SER A 103 -13.00 21.56 -12.27
CA SER A 103 -14.05 20.69 -11.72
C SER A 103 -14.68 21.25 -10.43
N SER A 104 -13.88 21.91 -9.60
CA SER A 104 -14.30 22.53 -8.34
C SER A 104 -15.27 23.70 -8.48
N SER A 105 -15.53 24.18 -9.70
CA SER A 105 -16.54 25.22 -9.94
C SER A 105 -17.97 24.68 -9.83
N THR A 106 -18.16 23.36 -9.98
CA THR A 106 -19.50 22.75 -9.95
C THR A 106 -19.95 22.48 -8.53
N MET A 107 -21.24 22.65 -8.28
CA MET A 107 -21.84 22.50 -6.97
C MET A 107 -21.62 21.09 -6.39
N LEU A 108 -21.77 20.05 -7.21
CA LEU A 108 -21.63 18.67 -6.74
C LEU A 108 -20.18 18.29 -6.42
N VAL A 109 -19.22 18.73 -7.23
CA VAL A 109 -17.80 18.48 -6.94
C VAL A 109 -17.39 19.24 -5.69
N PHE A 110 -17.79 20.51 -5.55
CA PHE A 110 -17.55 21.29 -4.34
C PHE A 110 -18.17 20.64 -3.10
N PHE A 111 -19.45 20.25 -3.18
CA PHE A 111 -20.13 19.54 -2.10
C PHE A 111 -19.41 18.24 -1.73
N SER A 112 -18.98 17.45 -2.72
CA SER A 112 -18.22 16.21 -2.47
C SER A 112 -16.91 16.49 -1.73
N ALA A 113 -16.21 17.58 -2.06
CA ALA A 113 -14.97 17.95 -1.40
C ALA A 113 -15.20 18.33 0.07
N VAL A 114 -16.28 19.05 0.36
CA VAL A 114 -16.71 19.36 1.74
C VAL A 114 -17.02 18.08 2.52
N ARG A 115 -17.62 17.07 1.89
CA ARG A 115 -17.86 15.75 2.50
C ARG A 115 -16.57 14.98 2.78
N GLY A 116 -15.45 15.40 2.21
CA GLY A 116 -14.11 14.88 2.48
C GLY A 116 -13.46 15.48 3.73
N LEU A 117 -14.06 16.48 4.35
CA LEU A 117 -13.56 17.07 5.60
C LEU A 117 -14.03 16.27 6.83
N SER A 118 -13.23 16.30 7.89
CA SER A 118 -13.45 15.62 9.16
C SER A 118 -12.97 16.47 10.34
N GLY A 119 -13.47 16.15 11.53
CA GLY A 119 -13.32 16.99 12.72
C GLY A 119 -14.43 18.06 12.82
N PRO A 120 -14.62 18.66 14.01
CA PRO A 120 -15.69 19.61 14.27
C PRO A 120 -15.60 20.88 13.41
N ASP A 121 -14.38 21.33 13.08
CA ASP A 121 -14.11 22.54 12.30
C ASP A 121 -13.59 22.24 10.87
N GLY A 122 -13.57 20.97 10.45
CA GLY A 122 -13.09 20.56 9.12
C GLY A 122 -11.56 20.58 8.95
N GLU A 123 -10.81 20.56 10.04
CA GLU A 123 -9.34 20.65 10.06
C GLU A 123 -8.62 19.43 9.49
N GLN A 124 -9.32 18.30 9.33
CA GLN A 124 -8.73 17.04 8.89
C GLN A 124 -9.40 16.53 7.63
N TYR A 125 -8.65 15.84 6.78
CA TYR A 125 -9.19 15.18 5.59
C TYR A 125 -9.50 13.72 5.88
N LEU A 126 -10.62 13.24 5.34
CA LEU A 126 -10.95 11.83 5.33
C LEU A 126 -9.91 11.05 4.51
N ARG A 127 -9.51 9.91 5.07
CA ARG A 127 -8.66 8.95 4.38
C ARG A 127 -9.42 8.33 3.18
N PRO A 128 -8.75 7.98 2.08
CA PRO A 128 -9.30 7.30 0.91
C PRO A 128 -10.29 6.17 1.21
N HIS A 129 -9.99 5.29 2.16
CA HIS A 129 -10.90 4.19 2.53
C HIS A 129 -12.26 4.66 3.10
N ARG A 130 -12.33 5.87 3.68
CA ARG A 130 -13.58 6.47 4.18
C ARG A 130 -14.26 7.38 3.17
N PHE A 131 -13.48 8.04 2.30
CA PHE A 131 -14.02 8.98 1.33
C PHE A 131 -14.58 8.30 0.07
N THR A 132 -13.92 7.24 -0.42
CA THR A 132 -14.36 6.52 -1.64
C THR A 132 -15.77 5.93 -1.54
N PRO A 133 -16.27 5.42 -0.39
CA PRO A 133 -17.67 5.03 -0.24
C PRO A 133 -18.65 6.22 -0.32
N ILE A 134 -18.25 7.41 0.14
CA ILE A 134 -19.07 8.63 0.04
C ILE A 134 -19.22 9.01 -1.44
N LEU A 135 -18.12 9.06 -2.19
CA LEU A 135 -18.14 9.28 -3.63
C LEU A 135 -19.01 8.24 -4.36
N SER A 136 -18.88 6.96 -4.01
CA SER A 136 -19.70 5.87 -4.60
C SER A 136 -21.20 6.08 -4.40
N ARG A 137 -21.62 6.56 -3.21
CA ARG A 137 -23.02 6.91 -2.94
C ARG A 137 -23.49 8.12 -3.74
N LEU A 138 -22.64 9.13 -3.89
CA LEU A 138 -22.96 10.30 -4.72
C LEU A 138 -23.13 9.91 -6.19
N ILE A 139 -22.22 9.12 -6.75
CA ILE A 139 -22.30 8.53 -8.09
C ILE A 139 -23.64 7.80 -8.28
N TYR A 140 -24.05 6.99 -7.29
CA TYR A 140 -25.34 6.30 -7.34
C TYR A 140 -26.53 7.26 -7.37
N CYS A 141 -26.56 8.26 -6.47
CA CYS A 141 -27.63 9.26 -6.45
C CYS A 141 -27.71 10.06 -7.76
N VAL A 142 -26.56 10.48 -8.31
CA VAL A 142 -26.50 11.19 -9.60
C VAL A 142 -27.08 10.34 -10.72
N ARG A 143 -26.75 9.04 -10.78
CA ARG A 143 -27.34 8.12 -11.77
C ARG A 143 -28.86 8.02 -11.67
N LEU A 144 -29.41 7.98 -10.45
CA LEU A 144 -30.86 7.93 -10.25
C LEU A 144 -31.54 9.22 -10.72
N VAL A 145 -31.02 10.38 -10.31
CA VAL A 145 -31.53 11.69 -10.75
C VAL A 145 -31.46 11.82 -12.27
N PHE A 146 -30.35 11.38 -12.87
CA PHE A 146 -30.15 11.44 -14.31
C PHE A 146 -31.15 10.56 -15.07
N ILE A 147 -31.41 9.33 -14.59
CA ILE A 147 -32.39 8.44 -15.22
C ILE A 147 -33.81 9.01 -15.08
N GLU A 148 -34.17 9.53 -13.91
CA GLU A 148 -35.50 10.13 -13.71
C GLU A 148 -35.68 11.39 -14.56
N ALA A 149 -34.65 12.23 -14.72
CA ALA A 149 -34.77 13.42 -15.56
C ALA A 149 -34.86 13.12 -17.06
N ILE A 150 -34.20 12.04 -17.54
CA ILE A 150 -34.10 11.71 -18.98
C ILE A 150 -35.17 10.71 -19.43
N LEU A 151 -35.55 9.76 -18.59
CA LEU A 151 -36.51 8.68 -18.88
C LEU A 151 -37.44 8.42 -17.68
N PRO A 152 -38.19 9.41 -17.19
CA PRO A 152 -39.04 9.21 -16.03
C PRO A 152 -40.15 8.20 -16.34
N GLN A 153 -40.56 7.43 -15.33
CA GLN A 153 -41.67 6.49 -15.48
C GLN A 153 -43.01 7.23 -15.61
N LEU A 154 -43.17 8.33 -14.89
CA LEU A 154 -44.34 9.19 -14.88
C LEU A 154 -44.00 10.56 -15.49
N GLU A 155 -45.01 11.36 -15.81
CA GLU A 155 -44.75 12.73 -16.25
C GLU A 155 -44.48 13.65 -15.05
N HIS A 156 -43.67 14.68 -15.25
CA HIS A 156 -43.46 15.79 -14.31
C HIS A 156 -43.99 17.09 -14.94
N PRO A 157 -45.30 17.38 -14.81
CA PRO A 157 -45.95 18.49 -15.50
C PRO A 157 -45.43 19.87 -15.10
N TYR A 158 -44.89 20.05 -13.88
CA TYR A 158 -44.47 21.38 -13.42
C TYR A 158 -43.13 21.83 -14.04
N VAL A 159 -42.34 20.89 -14.54
CA VAL A 159 -41.02 21.13 -15.15
C VAL A 159 -40.96 20.69 -16.61
N ASP A 160 -42.12 20.44 -17.23
CA ASP A 160 -42.28 20.07 -18.64
C ASP A 160 -41.50 18.80 -19.05
N ILE A 161 -41.33 17.84 -18.14
CA ILE A 161 -40.69 16.55 -18.45
C ILE A 161 -41.77 15.50 -18.72
N ALA A 162 -41.81 15.00 -19.96
CA ALA A 162 -42.75 13.96 -20.37
C ALA A 162 -42.31 12.58 -19.85
N SER A 163 -43.28 11.70 -19.60
CA SER A 163 -43.01 10.28 -19.32
C SER A 163 -42.24 9.62 -20.47
N ARG A 164 -41.40 8.62 -20.14
CA ARG A 164 -40.54 7.93 -21.09
C ARG A 164 -41.33 7.33 -22.27
N PRO A 165 -40.82 7.41 -23.51
CA PRO A 165 -41.47 6.81 -24.66
C PRO A 165 -41.42 5.28 -24.61
N ARG A 166 -42.37 4.58 -25.25
CA ARG A 166 -42.41 3.10 -25.29
C ARG A 166 -41.22 2.47 -26.01
N HIS A 167 -40.62 3.18 -26.96
CA HIS A 167 -39.51 2.72 -27.79
C HIS A 167 -38.43 3.81 -27.87
N GLY A 168 -37.21 3.43 -28.23
CA GLY A 168 -36.11 4.40 -28.42
C GLY A 168 -35.42 4.88 -27.13
N GLN A 169 -35.78 4.32 -25.97
CA GLN A 169 -35.26 4.74 -24.66
C GLN A 169 -33.73 4.64 -24.58
N LEU A 170 -33.16 3.54 -25.09
CA LEU A 170 -31.71 3.32 -25.07
C LEU A 170 -30.95 4.38 -25.87
N GLN A 171 -31.49 4.79 -27.03
CA GLN A 171 -30.88 5.83 -27.86
C GLN A 171 -30.90 7.19 -27.15
N ILE A 172 -32.02 7.53 -26.50
CA ILE A 172 -32.16 8.76 -25.70
C ILE A 172 -31.17 8.76 -24.54
N LEU A 173 -31.13 7.66 -23.77
CA LEU A 173 -30.21 7.52 -22.64
C LEU A 173 -28.75 7.61 -23.08
N ASN A 174 -28.36 6.91 -24.15
CA ASN A 174 -26.98 6.93 -24.64
C ASN A 174 -26.57 8.29 -25.24
N ALA A 175 -27.51 9.06 -25.78
CA ALA A 175 -27.22 10.42 -26.22
C ALA A 175 -26.84 11.29 -25.01
N ALA A 176 -27.69 11.33 -23.98
CA ALA A 176 -27.44 12.13 -22.78
C ALA A 176 -26.21 11.61 -21.98
N ARG A 177 -26.05 10.29 -21.86
CA ARG A 177 -24.97 9.65 -21.08
C ARG A 177 -23.58 10.02 -21.61
N ARG A 178 -23.42 10.11 -22.94
CA ARG A 178 -22.13 10.43 -23.57
C ARG A 178 -21.64 11.83 -23.25
N GLU A 179 -22.55 12.74 -22.99
CA GLU A 179 -22.23 14.14 -22.69
C GLU A 179 -21.85 14.33 -21.20
N ASN A 180 -22.65 13.74 -20.30
CA ASN A 180 -22.61 14.12 -18.87
C ASN A 180 -22.31 12.98 -17.89
N MET A 181 -22.21 11.72 -18.35
CA MET A 181 -22.16 10.55 -17.44
C MET A 181 -21.03 9.58 -17.75
N CYS A 182 -20.15 9.91 -18.69
CA CYS A 182 -18.99 9.08 -19.02
C CYS A 182 -17.74 9.61 -18.32
N ASP A 183 -16.78 8.71 -18.09
CA ASP A 183 -15.44 9.11 -17.68
C ASP A 183 -14.78 10.02 -18.73
N GLY A 184 -13.95 10.95 -18.26
CA GLY A 184 -13.30 11.98 -19.09
C GLY A 184 -14.21 13.11 -19.59
N THR A 185 -15.50 13.13 -19.21
CA THR A 185 -16.38 14.27 -19.50
C THR A 185 -16.08 15.46 -18.56
N MET A 186 -16.27 16.69 -19.03
CA MET A 186 -16.15 17.92 -18.22
C MET A 186 -17.41 18.15 -17.37
N SER A 187 -17.85 17.10 -16.68
CA SER A 187 -19.07 17.06 -15.86
C SER A 187 -18.73 16.62 -14.44
N SER A 188 -19.61 16.91 -13.49
CA SER A 188 -19.44 16.43 -12.11
C SER A 188 -19.31 14.90 -12.03
N MET A 189 -19.97 14.16 -12.94
CA MET A 189 -19.88 12.71 -12.98
C MET A 189 -18.51 12.22 -13.44
N GLY A 190 -17.93 12.84 -14.47
CA GLY A 190 -16.59 12.52 -14.95
C GLY A 190 -15.54 12.73 -13.85
N GLU A 191 -15.64 13.83 -13.12
CA GLU A 191 -14.75 14.10 -11.98
C GLU A 191 -14.93 13.07 -10.86
N PHE A 192 -16.16 12.68 -10.53
CA PHE A 192 -16.40 11.66 -9.50
C PHE A 192 -15.77 10.31 -9.85
N PHE A 193 -15.79 9.89 -11.12
CA PHE A 193 -15.07 8.68 -11.54
C PHE A 193 -13.56 8.84 -11.39
N SER A 194 -13.02 9.95 -11.89
CA SER A 194 -11.58 10.27 -11.77
C SER A 194 -11.11 10.26 -10.30
N LEU A 195 -11.87 10.90 -9.40
CA LEU A 195 -11.58 10.92 -7.96
C LEU A 195 -11.74 9.54 -7.30
N LEU A 196 -12.73 8.74 -7.72
CA LEU A 196 -12.94 7.40 -7.19
C LEU A 196 -11.78 6.48 -7.56
N ASP A 197 -11.33 6.51 -8.81
CA ASP A 197 -10.22 5.70 -9.30
C ASP A 197 -8.89 6.14 -8.65
N TYR A 198 -8.67 7.45 -8.53
CA TYR A 198 -7.54 7.99 -7.76
C TYR A 198 -7.58 7.51 -6.30
N GLY A 199 -8.73 7.61 -5.63
CA GLY A 199 -8.89 7.18 -4.25
C GLY A 199 -8.70 5.66 -4.06
N ARG A 200 -9.15 4.84 -5.01
CA ARG A 200 -8.92 3.39 -5.01
C ARG A 200 -7.44 3.04 -5.18
N ALA A 201 -6.74 3.71 -6.08
CA ALA A 201 -5.31 3.56 -6.24
C ALA A 201 -4.56 3.95 -4.96
N LEU A 202 -4.93 5.07 -4.34
CA LEU A 202 -4.32 5.53 -3.09
C LEU A 202 -4.61 4.60 -1.91
N ARG A 203 -5.81 3.98 -1.86
CA ARG A 203 -6.16 2.98 -0.83
C ARG A 203 -5.21 1.79 -0.82
N ARG A 204 -4.65 1.39 -1.97
CA ARG A 204 -3.66 0.29 -2.04
C ARG A 204 -2.31 0.65 -1.41
N SER A 205 -2.00 1.96 -1.31
CA SER A 205 -0.80 2.46 -0.62
C SER A 205 -1.02 2.74 0.86
N GLU A 206 -2.27 2.89 1.29
CA GLU A 206 -2.63 2.89 2.70
C GLU A 206 -2.59 1.44 3.18
N GLY A 207 -1.41 0.98 3.62
CA GLY A 207 -1.26 -0.35 4.23
C GLY A 207 -2.29 -0.58 5.35
N PRO A 208 -2.45 -1.84 5.81
CA PRO A 208 -3.43 -2.18 6.84
C PRO A 208 -3.32 -1.23 8.04
N VAL A 209 -4.46 -0.82 8.60
CA VAL A 209 -4.48 -0.04 9.83
C VAL A 209 -4.11 -1.01 10.97
N TYR A 210 -2.81 -1.16 11.23
CA TYR A 210 -2.33 -1.97 12.35
C TYR A 210 -2.65 -1.25 13.65
N HIS A 211 -3.45 -1.90 14.49
CA HIS A 211 -3.65 -1.47 15.87
C HIS A 211 -2.66 -2.22 16.75
N PHE A 212 -1.74 -1.45 17.33
CA PHE A 212 -0.80 -1.95 18.32
C PHE A 212 -1.36 -1.75 19.72
N TYR A 213 -1.33 -2.81 20.52
CA TYR A 213 -1.73 -2.78 21.92
C TYR A 213 -0.53 -3.12 22.79
N TRP A 214 -0.23 -2.24 23.73
CA TRP A 214 0.74 -2.51 24.79
C TRP A 214 0.05 -3.15 25.97
N SER A 215 0.66 -4.17 26.56
CA SER A 215 0.27 -4.68 27.87
C SER A 215 0.46 -3.59 28.95
N GLU A 216 -0.30 -3.67 30.04
CA GLU A 216 -0.25 -2.66 31.11
C GLU A 216 1.13 -2.52 31.77
N ASP A 217 1.92 -3.58 31.75
CA ASP A 217 3.30 -3.63 32.25
C ASP A 217 4.35 -3.14 31.22
N GLY A 218 3.91 -2.81 30.00
CA GLY A 218 4.76 -2.38 28.89
C GLY A 218 5.74 -3.46 28.39
N GLN A 219 5.54 -4.72 28.75
CA GLN A 219 6.45 -5.81 28.37
C GLN A 219 6.08 -6.51 27.06
N THR A 220 4.83 -6.36 26.59
CA THR A 220 4.35 -7.07 25.41
C THR A 220 3.62 -6.12 24.47
N LEU A 221 4.05 -6.09 23.22
CA LEU A 221 3.38 -5.46 22.09
C LEU A 221 2.56 -6.51 21.38
N SER A 222 1.28 -6.27 21.13
CA SER A 222 0.42 -7.19 20.36
C SER A 222 -0.24 -6.49 19.18
N TRP A 223 -0.39 -7.21 18.07
CA TRP A 223 -1.14 -6.78 16.90
C TRP A 223 -1.93 -7.97 16.35
N ASP A 224 -3.09 -7.66 15.75
CA ASP A 224 -3.97 -8.63 15.08
C ASP A 224 -4.50 -9.78 15.99
N GLY A 225 -4.52 -9.57 17.31
CA GLY A 225 -5.12 -10.46 18.30
C GLY A 225 -4.40 -11.80 18.54
N GLN A 226 -3.54 -12.24 17.63
CA GLN A 226 -2.80 -13.50 17.72
C GLN A 226 -1.28 -13.33 17.74
N THR A 227 -0.77 -12.19 17.29
CA THR A 227 0.68 -11.95 17.23
C THR A 227 1.11 -11.04 18.37
N TYR A 228 2.19 -11.42 19.04
CA TYR A 228 2.78 -10.64 20.11
C TYR A 228 4.29 -10.64 20.02
N LEU A 229 4.90 -9.56 20.48
CA LEU A 229 6.32 -9.34 20.58
C LEU A 229 6.62 -8.87 22.00
N THR A 230 7.35 -9.68 22.74
CA THR A 230 7.83 -9.30 24.07
C THR A 230 9.01 -8.34 23.97
N MET A 231 9.23 -7.52 24.99
CA MET A 231 10.41 -6.66 25.07
C MET A 231 11.71 -7.46 25.12
N THR A 232 11.69 -8.71 25.59
CA THR A 232 12.84 -9.63 25.51
C THR A 232 13.15 -9.99 24.06
N GLN A 233 12.14 -10.38 23.27
CA GLN A 233 12.29 -10.67 21.84
C GLN A 233 12.68 -9.43 21.04
N PHE A 234 12.12 -8.26 21.38
CA PHE A 234 12.51 -7.01 20.73
C PHE A 234 13.99 -6.69 20.99
N ARG A 235 14.46 -6.83 22.23
CA ARG A 235 15.88 -6.65 22.57
C ARG A 235 16.76 -7.72 21.91
N SER A 236 16.31 -8.97 21.85
CA SER A 236 17.06 -10.05 21.19
C SER A 236 17.23 -9.77 19.70
N LEU A 237 16.23 -9.19 19.03
CA LEU A 237 16.33 -8.79 17.62
C LEU A 237 17.45 -7.76 17.41
N ALA A 238 17.54 -6.74 18.27
CA ALA A 238 18.63 -5.77 18.21
C ALA A 238 20.01 -6.40 18.48
N HIS A 239 20.10 -7.28 19.48
CA HIS A 239 21.32 -8.02 19.77
C HIS A 239 21.74 -8.96 18.63
N GLU A 240 20.78 -9.62 18.01
CA GLU A 240 21.01 -10.53 16.89
C GLU A 240 21.43 -9.77 15.64
N ALA A 241 20.78 -8.65 15.32
CA ALA A 241 21.20 -7.76 14.25
C ALA A 241 22.63 -7.23 14.46
N LEU A 242 22.98 -6.85 15.70
CA LEU A 242 24.34 -6.42 16.05
C LEU A 242 25.35 -7.56 15.93
N SER A 243 24.98 -8.76 16.38
CA SER A 243 25.82 -9.96 16.28
C SER A 243 26.10 -10.33 14.82
N GLN A 244 25.07 -10.32 13.97
CA GLN A 244 25.18 -10.55 12.53
C GLN A 244 26.05 -9.47 11.87
N ALA A 245 25.80 -8.18 12.15
CA ALA A 245 26.62 -7.10 11.63
C ALA A 245 28.10 -7.24 12.04
N SER A 246 28.36 -7.59 13.30
CA SER A 246 29.72 -7.84 13.79
C SER A 246 30.39 -9.02 13.08
N ALA A 247 29.67 -10.12 12.89
CA ALA A 247 30.17 -11.30 12.18
C ALA A 247 30.48 -10.99 10.70
N HIS A 248 29.59 -10.27 10.01
CA HIS A 248 29.82 -9.83 8.64
C HIS A 248 31.00 -8.86 8.54
N CYS A 249 31.12 -7.91 9.47
CA CYS A 249 32.24 -6.98 9.53
C CYS A 249 33.58 -7.73 9.72
N LYS A 250 33.67 -8.64 10.70
CA LYS A 250 34.87 -9.47 10.93
C LYS A 250 35.26 -10.27 9.69
N ARG A 251 34.29 -10.87 9.03
CA ARG A 251 34.51 -11.60 7.77
C ARG A 251 35.04 -10.69 6.66
N LEU A 252 34.41 -9.54 6.43
CA LEU A 252 34.86 -8.57 5.41
C LEU A 252 36.24 -7.99 5.72
N MET A 253 36.57 -7.89 7.00
CA MET A 253 37.89 -7.49 7.48
C MET A 253 38.91 -8.64 7.47
N TYR A 254 38.56 -9.87 7.07
CA TYR A 254 39.43 -11.05 7.15
C TYR A 254 40.08 -11.21 8.53
N ASP A 255 39.27 -11.05 9.58
CA ASP A 255 39.69 -11.05 10.99
C ASP A 255 40.80 -10.04 11.31
N TRP A 256 40.88 -8.96 10.53
CA TRP A 256 41.75 -7.83 10.83
C TRP A 256 41.16 -6.98 11.94
N ASP A 257 41.77 -7.08 13.11
CA ASP A 257 41.47 -6.27 14.29
C ASP A 257 42.80 -5.71 14.82
N PRO A 258 43.21 -4.51 14.40
CA PRO A 258 44.51 -3.96 14.76
C PRO A 258 44.54 -3.47 16.22
N ASP A 259 45.33 -4.12 17.07
CA ASP A 259 45.51 -3.76 18.50
C ASP A 259 45.95 -2.30 18.75
N TYR A 260 46.50 -1.62 17.74
CA TYR A 260 46.97 -0.24 17.83
C TYR A 260 45.86 0.80 17.63
N LEU A 261 44.66 0.38 17.22
CA LEU A 261 43.54 1.26 16.90
C LEU A 261 42.51 1.24 18.03
N ASP A 262 42.51 2.27 18.88
CA ASP A 262 41.37 2.53 19.75
C ASP A 262 40.33 3.35 18.97
N LEU A 263 39.15 2.76 18.74
CA LEU A 263 38.04 3.43 18.05
C LEU A 263 37.59 4.72 18.78
N ALA A 264 37.83 4.83 20.09
CA ALA A 264 37.52 6.05 20.85
C ALA A 264 38.42 7.24 20.46
N ASP A 265 39.63 6.96 19.98
CA ASP A 265 40.62 7.97 19.57
C ASP A 265 40.51 8.35 18.08
N VAL A 266 39.71 7.61 17.32
CA VAL A 266 39.47 7.88 15.89
C VAL A 266 38.77 9.22 15.71
N ARG A 267 39.41 10.10 14.96
CA ARG A 267 38.85 11.38 14.55
C ARG A 267 38.07 11.23 13.27
N ASP A 268 36.76 11.37 13.38
CA ASP A 268 35.87 11.43 12.22
C ASP A 268 35.03 12.73 12.26
N ARG A 269 34.88 13.37 11.10
CA ARG A 269 33.99 14.50 10.88
C ARG A 269 32.86 14.06 9.97
N LEU A 270 31.90 13.34 10.53
CA LEU A 270 30.71 12.83 9.83
C LEU A 270 29.90 13.92 9.09
N SER A 271 30.00 15.18 9.51
CA SER A 271 29.34 16.33 8.85
C SER A 271 30.11 16.90 7.66
N ASN A 272 31.32 16.42 7.39
CA ASN A 272 32.15 16.92 6.30
C ASN A 272 31.80 16.24 4.98
N THR A 273 31.25 17.01 4.06
CA THR A 273 30.80 16.56 2.73
C THR A 273 31.78 16.92 1.61
N THR A 274 33.01 17.32 1.95
CA THR A 274 34.03 17.58 0.94
C THR A 274 34.39 16.29 0.19
N ASN A 275 34.36 16.36 -1.14
CA ASN A 275 34.67 15.22 -1.99
C ASN A 275 36.10 14.71 -1.71
N GLY A 276 36.23 13.40 -1.50
CA GLY A 276 37.49 12.74 -1.16
C GLY A 276 37.85 12.76 0.33
N TYR A 277 37.05 13.36 1.20
CA TYR A 277 37.24 13.23 2.65
C TYR A 277 36.91 11.81 3.11
N SER A 278 37.81 11.22 3.89
CA SER A 278 37.60 9.97 4.62
C SER A 278 38.39 10.04 5.93
N PHE A 279 37.84 9.54 7.03
CA PHE A 279 38.57 9.46 8.30
C PHE A 279 39.86 8.62 8.17
N VAL A 280 39.92 7.69 7.22
CA VAL A 280 41.12 6.89 6.91
C VAL A 280 42.30 7.78 6.50
N SER A 281 42.02 8.91 5.85
CA SER A 281 43.03 9.88 5.39
C SER A 281 43.43 10.92 6.44
N ASP A 282 42.83 10.90 7.64
CA ASP A 282 43.24 11.80 8.72
C ASP A 282 44.58 11.33 9.31
N PRO A 283 45.65 12.15 9.29
CA PRO A 283 46.95 11.76 9.83
C PRO A 283 46.92 11.36 11.31
N ALA A 284 45.93 11.84 12.07
CA ALA A 284 45.77 11.47 13.47
C ALA A 284 45.36 10.00 13.65
N ASN A 285 44.64 9.43 12.69
CA ASN A 285 44.11 8.06 12.77
C ASN A 285 45.14 7.00 12.35
N LYS A 286 46.19 7.40 11.60
CA LYS A 286 47.27 6.50 11.14
C LYS A 286 46.77 5.28 10.34
N LEU A 287 45.68 5.47 9.57
CA LEU A 287 45.03 4.41 8.79
C LEU A 287 45.35 4.46 7.29
N GLU A 288 46.20 5.39 6.83
CA GLU A 288 46.45 5.66 5.41
C GLU A 288 46.86 4.41 4.62
N ASP A 289 47.70 3.55 5.22
CA ASP A 289 48.19 2.31 4.60
C ASP A 289 47.39 1.06 5.00
N ALA A 290 46.38 1.20 5.86
CA ALA A 290 45.70 0.07 6.47
C ALA A 290 44.91 -0.78 5.45
N TYR A 291 44.43 -0.15 4.37
CA TYR A 291 43.80 -0.85 3.26
C TYR A 291 44.75 -1.82 2.55
N LEU A 292 46.07 -1.56 2.54
CA LEU A 292 47.06 -2.46 1.94
C LEU A 292 47.19 -3.75 2.76
N GLU A 293 47.17 -3.64 4.09
CA GLU A 293 47.21 -4.80 4.98
C GLU A 293 45.96 -5.65 4.80
N LEU A 294 44.78 -5.03 4.81
CA LEU A 294 43.51 -5.70 4.58
C LEU A 294 43.47 -6.35 3.18
N PHE A 295 43.91 -5.64 2.15
CA PHE A 295 43.96 -6.17 0.79
C PHE A 295 44.90 -7.38 0.68
N MET A 296 46.06 -7.33 1.34
CA MET A 296 47.00 -8.44 1.37
C MET A 296 46.39 -9.66 2.07
N ARG A 297 45.71 -9.48 3.21
CA ARG A 297 44.99 -10.55 3.92
C ARG A 297 43.90 -11.16 3.04
N ALA A 298 43.10 -10.31 2.39
CA ALA A 298 42.07 -10.73 1.45
C ALA A 298 42.64 -11.56 0.29
N CYS A 299 43.83 -11.23 -0.20
CA CYS A 299 44.47 -11.97 -1.28
C CYS A 299 45.03 -13.34 -0.85
N ILE A 300 45.49 -13.47 0.39
CA ILE A 300 46.18 -14.67 0.89
C ILE A 300 45.33 -15.53 1.83
N SER A 301 44.08 -15.15 2.11
CA SER A 301 43.19 -15.90 2.99
C SER A 301 43.07 -17.36 2.52
N PRO A 302 43.24 -18.35 3.42
CA PRO A 302 43.22 -19.76 3.06
C PRO A 302 41.82 -20.29 2.74
N VAL A 303 40.76 -19.62 3.22
CA VAL A 303 39.37 -20.09 3.09
C VAL A 303 38.64 -19.37 1.96
N ASP A 304 38.75 -18.04 1.93
CA ASP A 304 37.97 -17.16 1.05
C ASP A 304 38.83 -16.11 0.35
N GLY A 305 40.09 -16.46 0.06
CA GLY A 305 41.03 -15.59 -0.64
C GLY A 305 40.53 -15.13 -2.01
N LEU A 306 40.71 -13.84 -2.31
CA LEU A 306 40.23 -13.21 -3.54
C LEU A 306 41.07 -13.56 -4.78
N LEU A 307 42.26 -14.12 -4.61
CA LEU A 307 43.16 -14.49 -5.70
C LEU A 307 43.34 -16.00 -5.78
N GLN A 308 43.14 -16.55 -6.97
CA GLN A 308 43.43 -17.94 -7.29
C GLN A 308 44.82 -18.04 -7.96
N LYS A 309 45.66 -18.94 -7.46
CA LYS A 309 46.94 -19.27 -8.12
C LYS A 309 46.67 -20.09 -9.38
N ARG A 310 47.08 -19.58 -10.54
CA ARG A 310 47.02 -20.28 -11.84
C ARG A 310 48.35 -20.89 -12.29
N GLY A 311 49.45 -20.65 -11.57
CA GLY A 311 50.78 -21.18 -11.88
C GLY A 311 51.86 -20.67 -10.94
N LYS A 312 53.14 -20.85 -11.30
CA LYS A 312 54.29 -20.47 -10.45
C LYS A 312 54.36 -18.96 -10.15
N ASP A 313 53.92 -18.11 -11.08
CA ASP A 313 53.99 -16.63 -10.96
C ASP A 313 52.74 -15.92 -11.52
N GLN A 314 51.60 -16.61 -11.65
CA GLN A 314 50.37 -16.01 -12.16
C GLN A 314 49.22 -16.21 -11.17
N SER A 315 48.66 -15.11 -10.70
CA SER A 315 47.45 -15.04 -9.90
C SER A 315 46.37 -14.33 -10.70
N SER A 316 45.14 -14.84 -10.65
CA SER A 316 43.96 -14.19 -11.21
C SER A 316 42.89 -14.07 -10.14
N TRP A 317 42.00 -13.10 -10.28
CA TRP A 317 40.82 -12.97 -9.42
C TRP A 317 40.00 -14.25 -9.41
N ASP A 318 39.67 -14.73 -8.21
CA ASP A 318 38.59 -15.69 -8.03
C ASP A 318 37.27 -14.93 -8.09
N VAL A 319 36.60 -15.02 -9.23
CA VAL A 319 35.33 -14.32 -9.49
C VAL A 319 34.24 -14.76 -8.50
N LYS A 320 34.27 -16.01 -8.02
CA LYS A 320 33.28 -16.52 -7.06
C LYS A 320 33.54 -15.92 -5.68
N ALA A 321 34.79 -15.91 -5.22
CA ALA A 321 35.15 -15.29 -3.94
C ALA A 321 34.89 -13.79 -3.95
N ALA A 322 35.25 -13.08 -5.02
CA ALA A 322 34.98 -11.65 -5.18
C ALA A 322 33.48 -11.34 -5.15
N ARG A 323 32.64 -12.15 -5.81
CA ARG A 323 31.18 -12.00 -5.76
C ARG A 323 30.63 -12.27 -4.36
N ALA A 324 31.12 -13.30 -3.68
CA ALA A 324 30.72 -13.60 -2.31
C ALA A 324 31.09 -12.47 -1.34
N TYR A 325 32.24 -11.84 -1.53
CA TYR A 325 32.65 -10.66 -0.75
C TYR A 325 31.70 -9.48 -0.98
N LEU A 326 31.33 -9.18 -2.23
CA LEU A 326 30.37 -8.11 -2.53
C LEU A 326 28.98 -8.39 -1.95
N ASN A 327 28.51 -9.63 -2.02
CA ASN A 327 27.24 -10.00 -1.39
C ASN A 327 27.29 -9.83 0.13
N ALA A 328 28.38 -10.26 0.78
CA ALA A 328 28.56 -10.09 2.22
C ALA A 328 28.65 -8.60 2.63
N HIS A 329 29.22 -7.75 1.77
CA HIS A 329 29.19 -6.29 1.94
C HIS A 329 27.76 -5.74 1.91
N ASP A 330 26.95 -6.17 0.94
CA ASP A 330 25.55 -5.74 0.85
C ASP A 330 24.72 -6.25 2.03
N ASP A 331 24.99 -7.47 2.52
CA ASP A 331 24.36 -8.03 3.73
C ASP A 331 24.73 -7.21 4.96
N LEU A 332 26.00 -6.82 5.13
CA LEU A 332 26.42 -5.91 6.20
C LEU A 332 25.66 -4.58 6.14
N LEU A 333 25.51 -3.98 4.94
CA LEU A 333 24.76 -2.74 4.78
C LEU A 333 23.28 -2.91 5.16
N ARG A 334 22.65 -4.04 4.82
CA ARG A 334 21.28 -4.35 5.25
C ARG A 334 21.17 -4.45 6.77
N CYS A 335 22.10 -5.15 7.43
CA CYS A 335 22.13 -5.25 8.89
C CYS A 335 22.32 -3.88 9.54
N LEU A 336 23.21 -3.02 9.01
CA LEU A 336 23.42 -1.67 9.53
C LEU A 336 22.15 -0.80 9.39
N MET A 337 21.43 -0.91 8.27
CA MET A 337 20.15 -0.21 8.09
C MET A 337 19.06 -0.68 9.06
N ALA A 338 19.15 -1.89 9.60
CA ALA A 338 18.21 -2.36 10.63
C ALA A 338 18.54 -1.81 12.03
N LEU A 339 19.78 -1.36 12.26
CA LEU A 339 20.25 -0.82 13.54
C LEU A 339 20.12 0.72 13.66
N PHE A 340 19.94 1.44 12.54
CA PHE A 340 19.94 2.91 12.47
C PHE A 340 18.71 3.48 11.75
#